data_AF-A0A9D5H7G2-F1
#
_entry.id   AF-A0A9D5H7G2-F1
#
_cell.length_a   1.000
_cell.length_b   1.000
_cell.length_c   1.000
_cell.angle_alpha   90.00
_cell.angle_beta   90.00
_cell.angle_gamma   90.00
#
_symmetry.space_group_name_H-M   'P 1'
#
loop_
_entity.id
_entity.type
_entity.pdbx_description
1 polymer ?
#
loop_
_entity_poly.entity_id
_entity_poly.type
_entity_poly.pdbx_seq_one_letter_code
_entity_poly.pdbx_strand_id
1 'polypeptide(L)'
;MEGLSAFAGPYGTEMRPERRNMGFALLQAARSGDLKALATLLPPSSEAALSNKDISILISTQRKPESIFGVTAGGNTVLHIAAEHGQLEFAEEVCCREPSLVAAVNTRLETPLHCCAKPGHHQIVSLIINIARRCRDGGAYGLLDVVRTRNVHGETALHEASRSGHVQVVENLLAADVELASFVSDAGISPLYLAVMRKSQRTVKALLQYSSSVAGPVGQTALHASVVRCQVITRMLLDWNPILARLVDESNNTPLHYIAFDGDSSMARVLLEHDASTAYISNIDGYFPIHIAASKGHVKVIDELHKQCPDLLELLNYKGRSFLHVAVKKRRVGVVKYVLERKELEKLLNERDNDGNTPLHLAVKNKNPKAMVYELLKDKRVETCIMNNEGDTQLDLFYKLEPGMRFILNAQCLVIRCLADCGAVFSPKRPDHANHKMKRSLDHEDKESEKSISLSKNLAIASVLIATVTFAAGFTMPGGYRSDDGTSILAHKYPFKVFLISDTCAMVCSLIATVRIIYAGTPTVDNSIRAHHLWWSMTLLWISFACMSMAFGAATFAVVVPKVWGIGVLVCIISLGAPLATVLVTAGPVFSLQCAMINSDLDLYTHLSVSIDTLNIE
;
A
#
# COMPACT_ATOMS: atom_id res chain seq x y z
N MET A 1 -41.20 -10.97 7.56
CA MET A 1 -42.66 -10.71 7.50
C MET A 1 -42.86 -9.24 7.75
N GLU A 2 -43.61 -8.62 6.86
CA GLU A 2 -44.23 -7.28 6.93
C GLU A 2 -43.33 -6.05 6.95
N GLY A 3 -43.60 -5.16 5.98
CA GLY A 3 -43.04 -3.82 5.91
C GLY A 3 -42.28 -3.56 4.62
N LEU A 4 -43.01 -3.40 3.49
CA LEU A 4 -42.73 -2.47 2.38
C LEU A 4 -43.77 -2.71 1.27
N SER A 5 -45.03 -2.40 1.59
CA SER A 5 -46.13 -2.24 0.64
C SER A 5 -46.55 -0.78 0.67
N ALA A 6 -46.09 0.03 -0.28
CA ALA A 6 -46.77 1.25 -0.75
C ALA A 6 -45.82 2.06 -1.65
N PHE A 7 -45.82 1.78 -2.95
CA PHE A 7 -45.75 2.80 -4.01
C PHE A 7 -46.27 2.13 -5.29
N ALA A 8 -47.58 1.89 -5.30
CA ALA A 8 -48.34 1.55 -6.49
C ALA A 8 -49.01 2.82 -7.00
N GLY A 9 -48.56 3.31 -8.16
CA GLY A 9 -49.24 4.32 -8.99
C GLY A 9 -49.54 3.71 -10.38
N PRO A 10 -50.51 4.23 -11.13
CA PRO A 10 -51.52 3.40 -11.78
C PRO A 10 -51.22 3.19 -13.27
N TYR A 11 -50.59 2.08 -13.62
CA TYR A 11 -50.71 1.49 -14.94
C TYR A 11 -50.88 -0.02 -14.81
N GLY A 12 -51.68 -0.56 -15.72
CA GLY A 12 -52.38 -1.84 -15.61
C GLY A 12 -51.53 -3.02 -15.18
N THR A 13 -52.22 -3.96 -14.54
CA THR A 13 -51.90 -5.38 -14.53
C THR A 13 -51.46 -5.85 -15.92
N GLU A 14 -50.18 -5.78 -16.22
CA GLU A 14 -49.61 -6.50 -17.35
C GLU A 14 -49.70 -7.99 -17.04
N MET A 15 -50.52 -8.70 -17.81
CA MET A 15 -50.44 -10.14 -17.93
C MET A 15 -48.98 -10.51 -18.17
N ARG A 16 -48.31 -11.11 -17.18
CA ARG A 16 -47.02 -11.76 -17.42
C ARG A 16 -47.30 -12.94 -18.37
N PRO A 17 -46.87 -12.89 -19.65
CA PRO A 17 -47.07 -14.04 -20.54
C PRO A 17 -46.33 -15.24 -19.94
N GLU A 18 -46.96 -16.41 -19.95
CA GLU A 18 -46.34 -17.67 -19.56
C GLU A 18 -44.95 -17.75 -20.20
N ARG A 19 -43.89 -17.73 -19.39
CA ARG A 19 -42.51 -17.77 -19.88
C ARG A 19 -42.26 -19.14 -20.50
N ARG A 20 -42.45 -19.24 -21.81
CA ARG A 20 -42.07 -20.42 -22.59
C ARG A 20 -40.55 -20.45 -22.73
N ASN A 21 -39.94 -21.58 -22.39
CA ASN A 21 -38.50 -21.76 -22.54
C ASN A 21 -38.11 -21.76 -24.03
N MET A 22 -37.06 -21.00 -24.36
CA MET A 22 -36.45 -21.02 -25.70
C MET A 22 -35.82 -22.39 -25.98
N GLY A 23 -36.10 -22.97 -27.15
CA GLY A 23 -35.50 -24.23 -27.55
C GLY A 23 -34.02 -24.08 -27.88
N PHE A 24 -33.26 -25.16 -27.71
CA PHE A 24 -31.82 -25.19 -27.96
C PHE A 24 -31.47 -24.83 -29.41
N ALA A 25 -32.30 -25.25 -30.38
CA ALA A 25 -32.07 -25.00 -31.79
C ALA A 25 -32.24 -23.51 -32.14
N LEU A 26 -33.25 -22.84 -31.59
CA LEU A 26 -33.46 -21.40 -31.80
C LEU A 26 -32.38 -20.56 -31.11
N LEU A 27 -31.94 -20.98 -29.92
CA LEU A 27 -30.79 -20.39 -29.24
C LEU A 27 -29.52 -20.50 -30.11
N GLN A 28 -29.24 -21.67 -30.68
CA GLN A 28 -28.08 -21.89 -31.54
C GLN A 28 -28.18 -21.05 -32.81
N ALA A 29 -29.35 -21.01 -33.45
CA ALA A 29 -29.60 -20.20 -34.64
C ALA A 29 -29.38 -18.71 -34.38
N ALA A 30 -29.83 -18.19 -33.24
CA ALA A 30 -29.62 -16.79 -32.85
C ALA A 30 -28.15 -16.44 -32.59
N ARG A 31 -27.35 -17.40 -32.11
CA ARG A 31 -25.90 -17.22 -31.92
C ARG A 31 -25.12 -17.26 -33.23
N SER A 32 -25.50 -18.16 -34.14
CA SER A 32 -24.83 -18.34 -35.43
C SER A 32 -25.35 -17.43 -36.55
N GLY A 33 -26.48 -16.76 -36.34
CA GLY A 33 -27.14 -15.96 -37.39
C GLY A 33 -27.79 -16.81 -38.48
N ASP A 34 -28.19 -18.06 -38.18
CA ASP A 34 -28.72 -18.97 -39.21
C ASP A 34 -30.18 -18.64 -39.55
N LEU A 35 -30.36 -17.88 -40.64
CA LEU A 35 -31.66 -17.48 -41.17
C LEU A 35 -32.50 -18.67 -41.66
N LYS A 36 -31.88 -19.76 -42.14
CA LYS A 36 -32.60 -20.95 -42.61
C LYS A 36 -33.16 -21.72 -41.40
N ALA A 37 -32.37 -21.85 -40.35
CA ALA A 37 -32.84 -22.39 -39.08
C ALA A 37 -33.96 -21.53 -38.48
N LEU A 38 -33.86 -20.19 -38.57
CA LEU A 38 -34.93 -19.29 -38.11
C LEU A 38 -36.24 -19.51 -38.88
N ALA A 39 -36.20 -19.59 -40.20
CA ALA A 39 -37.39 -19.79 -41.04
C ALA A 39 -38.05 -21.15 -40.82
N THR A 40 -37.25 -22.19 -40.51
CA THR A 40 -37.76 -23.54 -40.23
C THR A 40 -38.33 -23.69 -38.82
N LEU A 41 -37.72 -23.04 -37.82
CA LEU A 41 -38.14 -23.13 -36.41
C LEU A 41 -39.29 -22.16 -36.08
N LEU A 42 -39.35 -21.03 -36.78
CA LEU A 42 -40.40 -20.01 -36.69
C LEU A 42 -40.92 -19.76 -38.11
N PRO A 43 -41.99 -20.45 -38.57
CA PRO A 43 -42.60 -20.11 -39.85
C PRO A 43 -43.30 -18.73 -39.79
N PRO A 44 -43.31 -17.94 -40.87
CA PRO A 44 -43.98 -16.64 -40.90
C PRO A 44 -45.49 -16.80 -40.69
N SER A 45 -46.10 -15.88 -39.94
CA SER A 45 -47.51 -15.90 -39.52
C SER A 45 -48.51 -15.65 -40.67
N SER A 46 -48.06 -15.31 -41.88
CA SER A 46 -48.94 -15.24 -43.05
C SER A 46 -49.07 -16.62 -43.69
N GLU A 47 -50.23 -17.25 -43.55
CA GLU A 47 -50.63 -18.48 -44.27
C GLU A 47 -50.53 -18.34 -45.81
N ALA A 48 -50.29 -17.14 -46.35
CA ALA A 48 -50.28 -16.86 -47.78
C ALA A 48 -48.93 -17.09 -48.51
N ALA A 49 -47.84 -17.51 -47.83
CA ALA A 49 -46.52 -17.64 -48.47
C ALA A 49 -45.84 -19.02 -48.30
N LEU A 50 -46.52 -20.02 -47.74
CA LEU A 50 -45.96 -21.37 -47.66
C LEU A 50 -46.32 -22.15 -48.93
N SER A 51 -45.31 -22.48 -49.74
CA SER A 51 -45.51 -23.48 -50.78
C SER A 51 -45.84 -24.82 -50.10
N ASN A 52 -46.66 -25.68 -50.71
CA ASN A 52 -46.99 -27.01 -50.18
C ASN A 52 -45.75 -27.89 -49.86
N LYS A 53 -44.56 -27.49 -50.33
CA LYS A 53 -43.28 -28.12 -50.07
C LYS A 53 -42.67 -27.74 -48.72
N ASP A 54 -42.99 -26.57 -48.18
CA ASP A 54 -42.50 -26.10 -46.88
C ASP A 54 -43.32 -26.67 -45.72
N ILE A 55 -44.62 -26.89 -45.96
CA ILE A 55 -45.53 -27.57 -45.03
C ILE A 55 -45.17 -29.05 -44.86
N SER A 56 -44.71 -29.72 -45.93
CA SER A 56 -44.29 -31.13 -45.85
C SER A 56 -42.99 -31.32 -45.06
N ILE A 57 -42.08 -30.34 -45.09
CA ILE A 57 -40.86 -30.36 -44.28
C ILE A 57 -41.18 -30.14 -42.79
N LEU A 58 -42.12 -29.24 -42.46
CA LEU A 58 -42.62 -29.03 -41.09
C LEU A 58 -43.30 -30.28 -40.51
N ILE A 59 -44.05 -31.03 -41.32
CA ILE A 59 -44.71 -32.28 -40.89
C ILE A 59 -43.69 -33.41 -40.70
N SER A 60 -42.59 -33.43 -41.47
CA SER A 60 -41.56 -34.48 -41.39
C SER A 60 -40.67 -34.41 -40.14
N THR A 61 -40.62 -33.28 -39.43
CA THR A 61 -39.64 -33.06 -38.34
C THR A 61 -40.20 -33.29 -36.93
N GLN A 62 -41.49 -33.60 -36.75
CA GLN A 62 -42.15 -33.80 -35.43
C GLN A 62 -41.82 -32.73 -34.37
N ARG A 63 -41.34 -31.55 -34.76
CA ARG A 63 -40.99 -30.46 -33.84
C ARG A 63 -42.14 -29.48 -33.78
N LYS A 64 -42.70 -29.28 -32.58
CA LYS A 64 -43.65 -28.20 -32.32
C LYS A 64 -42.98 -26.86 -32.70
N PRO A 65 -43.67 -25.95 -33.40
CA PRO A 65 -43.12 -24.64 -33.72
C PRO A 65 -42.73 -23.94 -32.42
N GLU A 66 -41.51 -23.41 -32.38
CA GLU A 66 -41.02 -22.69 -31.21
C GLU A 66 -41.75 -21.34 -31.12
N SER A 67 -41.78 -20.72 -29.93
CA SER A 67 -42.37 -19.39 -29.77
C SER A 67 -41.30 -18.33 -29.96
N ILE A 68 -41.58 -17.28 -30.75
CA ILE A 68 -40.67 -16.12 -30.89
C ILE A 68 -40.49 -15.37 -29.56
N PHE A 69 -41.48 -15.49 -28.66
CA PHE A 69 -41.44 -14.98 -27.28
C PHE A 69 -40.71 -15.93 -26.31
N GLY A 70 -40.09 -17.00 -26.82
CA GLY A 70 -39.30 -17.92 -26.00
C GLY A 70 -38.15 -17.18 -25.33
N VAL A 71 -37.94 -17.46 -24.04
CA VAL A 71 -36.86 -16.85 -23.25
C VAL A 71 -35.89 -17.89 -22.72
N THR A 72 -34.62 -17.52 -22.58
CA THR A 72 -33.63 -18.35 -21.88
C THR A 72 -33.87 -18.32 -20.36
N ALA A 73 -33.14 -19.13 -19.60
CA ALA A 73 -33.15 -19.08 -18.13
C ALA A 73 -32.83 -17.68 -17.57
N GLY A 74 -32.03 -16.88 -18.30
CA GLY A 74 -31.73 -15.48 -17.97
C GLY A 74 -32.77 -14.47 -18.47
N GLY A 75 -33.90 -14.92 -19.02
CA GLY A 75 -34.92 -14.04 -19.60
C GLY A 75 -34.53 -13.42 -20.94
N ASN A 76 -33.45 -13.85 -21.59
CA ASN A 76 -33.04 -13.30 -22.88
C ASN A 76 -33.99 -13.80 -23.98
N THR A 77 -34.56 -12.86 -24.74
CA THR A 77 -35.29 -13.18 -25.98
C THR A 77 -34.31 -13.51 -27.10
N VAL A 78 -34.84 -14.02 -28.22
CA VAL A 78 -34.01 -14.33 -29.40
C VAL A 78 -33.26 -13.10 -29.92
N LEU A 79 -33.89 -11.91 -29.79
CA LEU A 79 -33.29 -10.64 -30.18
C LEU A 79 -32.14 -10.21 -29.25
N HIS A 80 -32.21 -10.50 -27.94
CA HIS A 80 -31.09 -10.22 -27.03
C HIS A 80 -29.84 -10.99 -27.44
N ILE A 81 -30.00 -12.26 -27.81
CA ILE A 81 -28.88 -13.14 -28.19
C ILE A 81 -28.28 -12.71 -29.53
N ALA A 82 -29.14 -12.44 -30.53
CA ALA A 82 -28.71 -11.95 -31.83
C ALA A 82 -27.99 -10.59 -31.70
N ALA A 83 -28.52 -9.70 -30.86
CA ALA A 83 -27.92 -8.41 -30.55
C ALA A 83 -26.56 -8.53 -29.85
N GLU A 84 -26.40 -9.47 -28.92
CA GLU A 84 -25.12 -9.74 -28.24
C GLU A 84 -24.04 -10.29 -29.20
N HIS A 85 -24.44 -11.14 -30.14
CA HIS A 85 -23.51 -11.80 -31.08
C HIS A 85 -23.28 -11.02 -32.38
N GLY A 86 -23.97 -9.90 -32.61
CA GLY A 86 -23.75 -9.07 -33.78
C GLY A 86 -24.41 -9.58 -35.06
N GLN A 87 -25.45 -10.41 -34.94
CA GLN A 87 -26.15 -11.01 -36.08
C GLN A 87 -27.17 -10.03 -36.68
N LEU A 88 -26.71 -9.13 -37.56
CA LEU A 88 -27.52 -8.05 -38.11
C LEU A 88 -28.74 -8.56 -38.90
N GLU A 89 -28.52 -9.36 -39.95
CA GLU A 89 -29.60 -9.86 -40.82
C GLU A 89 -30.62 -10.69 -40.03
N PHE A 90 -30.14 -11.46 -39.07
CA PHE A 90 -30.99 -12.24 -38.17
C PHE A 90 -31.83 -11.33 -37.26
N ALA A 91 -31.23 -10.27 -36.70
CA ALA A 91 -31.95 -9.29 -35.90
C ALA A 91 -32.98 -8.51 -36.73
N GLU A 92 -32.68 -8.19 -37.99
CA GLU A 92 -33.63 -7.56 -38.92
C GLU A 92 -34.85 -8.44 -39.13
N GLU A 93 -34.66 -9.72 -39.46
CA GLU A 93 -35.76 -10.66 -39.69
C GLU A 93 -36.62 -10.87 -38.43
N VAL A 94 -35.98 -10.99 -37.25
CA VAL A 94 -36.70 -11.09 -35.96
C VAL A 94 -37.54 -9.83 -35.70
N CYS A 95 -36.97 -8.65 -35.92
CA CYS A 95 -37.68 -7.38 -35.72
C CYS A 95 -38.79 -7.15 -36.75
N CYS A 96 -38.65 -7.61 -37.99
CA CYS A 96 -39.70 -7.58 -39.00
C CYS A 96 -40.91 -8.42 -38.59
N ARG A 97 -40.68 -9.54 -37.90
CA ARG A 97 -41.74 -10.42 -37.43
C ARG A 97 -42.41 -9.89 -36.17
N GLU A 98 -41.63 -9.45 -35.20
CA GLU A 98 -42.14 -8.99 -33.92
C GLU A 98 -41.34 -7.77 -33.40
N PRO A 99 -41.76 -6.54 -33.77
CA PRO A 99 -41.10 -5.31 -33.33
C PRO A 99 -41.11 -5.09 -31.81
N SER A 100 -42.09 -5.65 -31.09
CA SER A 100 -42.24 -5.49 -29.63
C SER A 100 -41.03 -6.01 -28.83
N LEU A 101 -40.27 -6.95 -29.40
CA LEU A 101 -39.06 -7.50 -28.77
C LEU A 101 -37.96 -6.47 -28.55
N VAL A 102 -38.00 -5.32 -29.25
CA VAL A 102 -37.05 -4.22 -29.07
C VAL A 102 -37.14 -3.61 -27.66
N ALA A 103 -38.34 -3.59 -27.07
CA ALA A 103 -38.58 -3.09 -25.72
C ALA A 103 -38.54 -4.19 -24.64
N ALA A 104 -38.36 -5.47 -25.04
CA ALA A 104 -38.33 -6.57 -24.10
C ALA A 104 -37.11 -6.46 -23.17
N VAL A 105 -37.30 -6.83 -21.90
CA VAL A 105 -36.24 -6.82 -20.89
C VAL A 105 -35.96 -8.23 -20.36
N ASN A 106 -34.69 -8.52 -20.12
CA ASN A 106 -34.27 -9.77 -19.49
C ASN A 106 -34.35 -9.71 -17.95
N THR A 107 -33.85 -10.73 -17.24
CA THR A 107 -33.87 -10.75 -15.75
C THR A 107 -33.00 -9.67 -15.10
N ARG A 108 -32.06 -9.08 -15.84
CA ARG A 108 -31.22 -7.94 -15.42
C ARG A 108 -31.79 -6.59 -15.88
N LEU A 109 -33.03 -6.56 -16.35
CA LEU A 109 -33.68 -5.38 -16.92
C LEU A 109 -32.93 -4.80 -18.13
N GLU A 110 -32.10 -5.61 -18.80
CA GLU A 110 -31.40 -5.20 -20.01
C GLU A 110 -32.33 -5.41 -21.21
N THR A 111 -32.35 -4.42 -22.11
CA THR A 111 -32.97 -4.54 -23.43
C THR A 111 -31.95 -5.09 -24.45
N PRO A 112 -32.38 -5.53 -25.65
CA PRO A 112 -31.46 -5.90 -26.71
C PRO A 112 -30.47 -4.78 -27.07
N LEU A 113 -30.86 -3.52 -26.86
CA LEU A 113 -30.01 -2.35 -27.03
C LEU A 113 -28.80 -2.36 -26.07
N HIS A 114 -28.98 -2.78 -24.82
CA HIS A 114 -27.87 -2.96 -23.88
C HIS A 114 -26.94 -4.09 -24.34
N CYS A 115 -27.52 -5.21 -24.81
CA CYS A 115 -26.77 -6.38 -25.28
C CYS A 115 -25.91 -6.10 -26.52
N CYS A 116 -26.36 -5.28 -27.48
CA CYS A 116 -25.54 -4.88 -28.62
C CYS A 116 -24.58 -3.72 -28.32
N ALA A 117 -24.90 -2.86 -27.35
CA ALA A 117 -24.01 -1.76 -26.94
C ALA A 117 -22.72 -2.25 -26.25
N LYS A 118 -22.81 -3.29 -25.42
CA LYS A 118 -21.67 -3.91 -24.72
C LYS A 118 -20.52 -4.35 -25.64
N PRO A 119 -20.75 -5.14 -26.71
CA PRO A 119 -19.73 -5.58 -27.67
C PRO A 119 -19.46 -4.56 -28.79
N GLY A 120 -20.30 -3.54 -28.95
CA GLY A 120 -20.08 -2.46 -29.91
C GLY A 120 -20.74 -2.64 -31.28
N HIS A 121 -21.81 -3.41 -31.38
CA HIS A 121 -22.49 -3.71 -32.66
C HIS A 121 -23.36 -2.53 -33.13
N HIS A 122 -22.71 -1.47 -33.63
CA HIS A 122 -23.36 -0.21 -33.96
C HIS A 122 -24.46 -0.31 -35.04
N GLN A 123 -24.37 -1.29 -35.96
CA GLN A 123 -25.39 -1.51 -37.00
C GLN A 123 -26.71 -1.99 -36.38
N ILE A 124 -26.64 -2.90 -35.40
CA ILE A 124 -27.82 -3.39 -34.67
C ILE A 124 -28.40 -2.28 -33.79
N VAL A 125 -27.55 -1.42 -33.21
CA VAL A 125 -28.00 -0.23 -32.49
C VAL A 125 -28.81 0.68 -33.41
N SER A 126 -28.31 0.99 -34.61
CA SER A 126 -29.03 1.79 -35.60
C SER A 126 -30.35 1.14 -36.03
N LEU A 127 -30.36 -0.19 -36.26
CA LEU A 127 -31.55 -0.95 -36.59
C LEU A 127 -32.63 -0.80 -35.49
N ILE A 128 -32.25 -1.08 -34.25
CA ILE A 128 -33.14 -0.98 -33.08
C ILE A 128 -33.71 0.43 -32.93
N ILE A 129 -32.87 1.46 -33.03
CA ILE A 129 -33.30 2.87 -32.95
C ILE A 129 -34.28 3.21 -34.08
N ASN A 130 -34.02 2.74 -35.31
CA ASN A 130 -34.88 3.00 -36.46
C ASN A 130 -36.24 2.31 -36.32
N ILE A 131 -36.29 1.08 -35.80
CA ILE A 131 -37.56 0.38 -35.52
C ILE A 131 -38.33 1.10 -34.42
N ALA A 132 -37.67 1.44 -33.30
CA ALA A 132 -38.29 2.16 -32.20
C ALA A 132 -38.84 3.54 -32.62
N ARG A 133 -38.21 4.20 -33.62
CA ARG A 133 -38.71 5.45 -34.21
C ARG A 133 -39.95 5.25 -35.07
N ARG A 134 -40.05 4.12 -35.79
CA ARG A 134 -41.20 3.79 -36.66
C ARG A 134 -42.44 3.33 -35.90
N CYS A 135 -42.28 2.72 -34.72
CA CYS A 135 -43.41 2.27 -33.90
C CYS A 135 -44.24 3.42 -33.25
N ARG A 136 -43.84 4.69 -33.46
CA ARG A 136 -44.46 5.89 -32.90
C ARG A 136 -45.91 6.13 -33.38
N ASP A 137 -46.28 5.59 -34.53
CA ASP A 137 -47.56 5.93 -35.18
C ASP A 137 -48.73 4.99 -34.83
N GLY A 138 -48.57 4.08 -33.85
CA GLY A 138 -49.69 3.25 -33.37
C GLY A 138 -49.43 2.22 -32.26
N GLY A 139 -48.30 2.28 -31.54
CA GLY A 139 -47.89 1.24 -30.56
C GLY A 139 -47.62 1.73 -29.13
N ALA A 140 -47.53 0.77 -28.19
CA ALA A 140 -47.49 0.94 -26.74
C ALA A 140 -46.18 1.51 -26.11
N TYR A 141 -45.12 1.76 -26.91
CA TYR A 141 -43.82 2.26 -26.42
C TYR A 141 -43.16 3.18 -27.46
N GLY A 142 -42.51 4.24 -27.00
CA GLY A 142 -41.80 5.23 -27.81
C GLY A 142 -40.28 5.03 -27.89
N LEU A 143 -39.62 5.72 -28.82
CA LEU A 143 -38.15 5.73 -28.96
C LEU A 143 -37.42 6.00 -27.63
N LEU A 144 -37.92 6.97 -26.86
CA LEU A 144 -37.33 7.32 -25.57
C LEU A 144 -37.47 6.21 -24.54
N ASP A 145 -38.57 5.44 -24.56
CA ASP A 145 -38.79 4.34 -23.61
C ASP A 145 -37.73 3.26 -23.77
N VAL A 146 -37.33 2.97 -25.02
CA VAL A 146 -36.30 1.98 -25.35
C VAL A 146 -34.88 2.49 -25.07
N VAL A 147 -34.59 3.72 -25.48
CA VAL A 147 -33.22 4.28 -25.41
C VAL A 147 -32.86 4.73 -23.99
N ARG A 148 -33.85 5.16 -23.20
CA ARG A 148 -33.69 5.57 -21.79
C ARG A 148 -33.91 4.43 -20.79
N THR A 149 -34.21 3.21 -21.27
CA THR A 149 -34.39 2.06 -20.36
C THR A 149 -33.14 1.87 -19.50
N ARG A 150 -33.34 1.57 -18.22
CA ARG A 150 -32.28 1.34 -17.24
C ARG A 150 -32.23 -0.13 -16.83
N ASN A 151 -31.03 -0.69 -16.79
CA ASN A 151 -30.81 -2.02 -16.23
C ASN A 151 -30.91 -2.03 -14.69
N VAL A 152 -30.66 -3.18 -14.05
CA VAL A 152 -30.64 -3.33 -12.57
C VAL A 152 -29.65 -2.44 -11.82
N HIS A 153 -28.72 -1.79 -12.51
CA HIS A 153 -27.75 -0.84 -11.92
C HIS A 153 -28.13 0.62 -12.18
N GLY A 154 -29.31 0.88 -12.77
CA GLY A 154 -29.73 2.21 -13.18
C GLY A 154 -29.04 2.69 -14.47
N GLU A 155 -28.34 1.82 -15.19
CA GLU A 155 -27.51 2.19 -16.33
C GLU A 155 -28.27 2.05 -17.65
N THR A 156 -28.03 3.00 -18.57
CA THR A 156 -28.53 2.94 -19.95
C THR A 156 -27.53 2.26 -20.88
N ALA A 157 -27.97 1.93 -22.10
CA ALA A 157 -27.09 1.42 -23.15
C ALA A 157 -25.87 2.33 -23.44
N LEU A 158 -25.99 3.65 -23.20
CA LEU A 158 -24.88 4.59 -23.35
C LEU A 158 -23.78 4.36 -22.30
N HIS A 159 -24.14 3.98 -21.07
CA HIS A 159 -23.17 3.64 -20.03
C HIS A 159 -22.34 2.42 -20.44
N GLU A 160 -23.00 1.38 -20.97
CA GLU A 160 -22.33 0.17 -21.45
C GLU A 160 -21.40 0.45 -22.64
N ALA A 161 -21.88 1.21 -23.62
CA ALA A 161 -21.06 1.63 -24.76
C ALA A 161 -19.83 2.44 -24.32
N SER A 162 -20.00 3.33 -23.34
CA SER A 162 -18.93 4.17 -22.80
C SER A 162 -17.91 3.37 -21.98
N ARG A 163 -18.39 2.40 -21.19
CA ARG A 163 -17.57 1.45 -20.43
C ARG A 163 -16.68 0.61 -21.32
N SER A 164 -17.21 0.12 -22.44
CA SER A 164 -16.45 -0.65 -23.41
C SER A 164 -15.59 0.23 -24.33
N GLY A 165 -15.97 1.48 -24.54
CA GLY A 165 -15.27 2.47 -25.37
C GLY A 165 -15.68 2.45 -26.84
N HIS A 166 -16.91 2.05 -27.16
CA HIS A 166 -17.41 1.92 -28.53
C HIS A 166 -17.98 3.25 -29.04
N VAL A 167 -17.13 4.05 -29.69
CA VAL A 167 -17.43 5.43 -30.13
C VAL A 167 -18.64 5.48 -31.07
N GLN A 168 -18.72 4.58 -32.06
CA GLN A 168 -19.82 4.58 -33.03
C GLN A 168 -21.18 4.29 -32.36
N VAL A 169 -21.21 3.43 -31.34
CA VAL A 169 -22.43 3.18 -30.57
C VAL A 169 -22.80 4.41 -29.76
N VAL A 170 -21.82 5.06 -29.13
CA VAL A 170 -22.02 6.31 -28.39
C VAL A 170 -22.60 7.41 -29.28
N GLU A 171 -22.04 7.61 -30.47
CA GLU A 171 -22.54 8.58 -31.45
C GLU A 171 -23.97 8.26 -31.91
N ASN A 172 -24.26 6.99 -32.21
CA ASN A 172 -25.61 6.56 -32.61
C ASN A 172 -26.65 6.79 -31.51
N LEU A 173 -26.31 6.51 -30.24
CA LEU A 173 -27.21 6.71 -29.10
C LEU A 173 -27.42 8.20 -28.81
N LEU A 174 -26.37 9.02 -28.86
CA LEU A 174 -26.47 10.47 -28.65
C LEU A 174 -27.21 11.18 -29.79
N ALA A 175 -27.10 10.67 -31.02
CA ALA A 175 -27.91 11.14 -32.14
C ALA A 175 -29.40 10.80 -32.00
N ALA A 176 -29.73 9.75 -31.24
CA ALA A 176 -31.12 9.41 -30.92
C ALA A 176 -31.66 10.26 -29.76
N ASP A 177 -30.84 10.50 -28.74
CA ASP A 177 -31.19 11.33 -27.59
C ASP A 177 -29.94 11.87 -26.87
N VAL A 178 -29.76 13.19 -26.91
CA VAL A 178 -28.62 13.90 -26.31
C VAL A 178 -28.67 13.86 -24.78
N GLU A 179 -29.87 13.79 -24.18
CA GLU A 179 -30.02 13.81 -22.71
C GLU A 179 -29.41 12.58 -22.04
N LEU A 180 -29.19 11.48 -22.78
CA LEU A 180 -28.51 10.29 -22.27
C LEU A 180 -27.13 10.60 -21.67
N ALA A 181 -26.43 11.60 -22.19
CA ALA A 181 -25.12 12.02 -21.69
C ALA A 181 -25.17 12.56 -20.25
N SER A 182 -26.33 13.07 -19.83
CA SER A 182 -26.56 13.64 -18.49
C SER A 182 -27.00 12.62 -17.44
N PHE A 183 -27.47 11.45 -17.88
CA PHE A 183 -27.96 10.42 -16.96
C PHE A 183 -26.82 9.81 -16.15
N VAL A 184 -27.17 9.41 -14.93
CA VAL A 184 -26.27 8.74 -13.99
C VAL A 184 -26.91 7.44 -13.54
N SER A 185 -26.07 6.44 -13.27
CA SER A 185 -26.49 5.18 -12.67
C SER A 185 -26.94 5.35 -11.22
N ASP A 186 -27.46 4.28 -10.61
CA ASP A 186 -27.87 4.30 -9.19
C ASP A 186 -26.67 4.52 -8.25
N ALA A 187 -25.46 4.20 -8.71
CA ALA A 187 -24.20 4.49 -8.02
C ALA A 187 -23.64 5.90 -8.31
N GLY A 188 -24.40 6.76 -9.01
CA GLY A 188 -23.98 8.11 -9.39
C GLY A 188 -22.96 8.17 -10.52
N ILE A 189 -22.81 7.10 -11.32
CA ILE A 189 -21.77 7.01 -12.35
C ILE A 189 -22.31 7.51 -13.69
N SER A 190 -21.63 8.47 -14.31
CA SER A 190 -21.96 8.98 -15.64
C SER A 190 -21.28 8.18 -16.78
N PRO A 191 -21.82 8.24 -18.02
CA PRO A 191 -21.16 7.69 -19.20
C PRO A 191 -19.77 8.27 -19.44
N LEU A 192 -19.60 9.59 -19.20
CA LEU A 192 -18.31 10.26 -19.32
C LEU A 192 -17.27 9.70 -18.35
N TYR A 193 -17.64 9.49 -17.08
CA TYR A 193 -16.75 8.85 -16.11
C TYR A 193 -16.29 7.45 -16.56
N LEU A 194 -17.21 6.64 -17.09
CA LEU A 194 -16.89 5.30 -17.62
C LEU A 194 -15.92 5.38 -18.82
N ALA A 195 -16.13 6.33 -19.74
CA ALA A 195 -15.23 6.55 -20.88
C ALA A 195 -13.82 6.97 -20.44
N VAL A 196 -13.71 7.81 -19.40
CA VAL A 196 -12.43 8.20 -18.77
C VAL A 196 -11.75 6.99 -18.13
N MET A 197 -12.50 6.18 -17.38
CA MET A 197 -11.99 4.97 -16.74
C MET A 197 -11.45 3.97 -17.76
N ARG A 198 -12.11 3.87 -18.92
CA ARG A 198 -11.68 3.08 -20.07
C ARG A 198 -10.47 3.66 -20.82
N LYS A 199 -10.11 4.92 -20.56
CA LYS A 199 -9.09 5.71 -21.28
C LYS A 199 -9.40 5.89 -22.77
N SER A 200 -10.68 5.88 -23.15
CA SER A 200 -11.08 6.06 -24.55
C SER A 200 -11.17 7.54 -24.91
N GLN A 201 -10.06 8.10 -25.42
CA GLN A 201 -10.00 9.52 -25.82
C GLN A 201 -11.08 9.89 -26.84
N ARG A 202 -11.37 8.99 -27.80
CA ARG A 202 -12.39 9.23 -28.83
C ARG A 202 -13.79 9.27 -28.24
N THR A 203 -14.12 8.36 -27.31
CA THR A 203 -15.43 8.34 -26.65
C THR A 203 -15.60 9.56 -25.76
N VAL A 204 -14.57 9.96 -25.01
CA VAL A 204 -14.57 11.21 -24.25
C VAL A 204 -14.83 12.39 -25.19
N LYS A 205 -14.09 12.49 -26.31
CA LYS A 205 -14.28 13.57 -27.29
C LYS A 205 -15.72 13.65 -27.81
N ALA A 206 -16.34 12.50 -28.10
CA ALA A 206 -17.73 12.45 -28.57
C ALA A 206 -18.72 12.92 -27.49
N LEU A 207 -18.52 12.51 -26.23
CA LEU A 207 -19.38 12.92 -25.11
C LEU A 207 -19.24 14.41 -24.74
N LEU A 208 -18.04 14.97 -24.84
CA LEU A 208 -17.79 16.39 -24.52
C LEU A 208 -18.44 17.37 -25.50
N GLN A 209 -18.92 16.91 -26.66
CA GLN A 209 -19.71 17.74 -27.59
C GLN A 209 -21.10 18.10 -27.04
N TYR A 210 -21.53 17.40 -25.98
CA TYR A 210 -22.85 17.54 -25.38
C TYR A 210 -22.74 17.89 -23.89
N SER A 211 -23.86 18.28 -23.27
CA SER A 211 -23.96 18.56 -21.83
C SER A 211 -23.88 17.26 -21.00
N SER A 212 -22.70 16.67 -20.97
CA SER A 212 -22.43 15.41 -20.25
C SER A 212 -22.34 15.61 -18.74
N SER A 213 -22.94 14.69 -17.99
CA SER A 213 -22.67 14.59 -16.55
C SER A 213 -21.24 14.14 -16.33
N VAL A 214 -20.58 14.74 -15.34
CA VAL A 214 -19.21 14.39 -14.92
C VAL A 214 -19.20 13.48 -13.70
N ALA A 215 -20.37 13.08 -13.19
CA ALA A 215 -20.49 12.38 -11.93
C ALA A 215 -19.85 10.98 -11.97
N GLY A 216 -19.27 10.59 -10.84
CA GLY A 216 -18.65 9.30 -10.59
C GLY A 216 -19.03 8.78 -9.19
N PRO A 217 -18.54 7.59 -8.83
CA PRO A 217 -18.88 6.96 -7.56
C PRO A 217 -18.29 7.76 -6.39
N VAL A 218 -18.98 7.77 -5.25
CA VAL A 218 -18.50 8.39 -4.00
C VAL A 218 -18.22 9.90 -4.17
N GLY A 219 -19.06 10.58 -4.94
CA GLY A 219 -18.93 12.01 -5.26
C GLY A 219 -17.75 12.38 -6.16
N GLN A 220 -16.97 11.40 -6.66
CA GLN A 220 -15.89 11.69 -7.60
C GLN A 220 -16.43 12.30 -8.90
N THR A 221 -15.57 13.05 -9.58
CA THR A 221 -15.86 13.55 -10.93
C THR A 221 -15.00 12.83 -11.98
N ALA A 222 -15.37 12.95 -13.24
CA ALA A 222 -14.57 12.45 -14.37
C ALA A 222 -13.12 12.97 -14.33
N LEU A 223 -12.88 14.19 -13.83
CA LEU A 223 -11.53 14.75 -13.69
C LEU A 223 -10.73 14.07 -12.56
N HIS A 224 -11.36 13.70 -11.44
CA HIS A 224 -10.70 12.91 -10.39
C HIS A 224 -10.16 11.59 -10.93
N ALA A 225 -10.93 10.92 -11.78
CA ALA A 225 -10.47 9.70 -12.43
C ALA A 225 -9.39 9.98 -13.49
N SER A 226 -9.52 11.03 -14.31
CA SER A 226 -8.62 11.26 -15.43
C SER A 226 -7.18 11.55 -14.99
N VAL A 227 -6.98 12.29 -13.90
CA VAL A 227 -5.65 12.71 -13.42
C VAL A 227 -4.74 11.52 -13.07
N VAL A 228 -5.32 10.39 -12.64
CA VAL A 228 -4.57 9.15 -12.34
C VAL A 228 -4.46 8.22 -13.56
N ARG A 229 -5.25 8.47 -14.62
CA ARG A 229 -5.45 7.51 -15.71
C ARG A 229 -4.81 7.92 -17.03
N CYS A 230 -5.02 9.16 -17.48
CA CYS A 230 -4.57 9.62 -18.79
C CYS A 230 -4.46 11.15 -18.88
N GLN A 231 -3.25 11.65 -19.11
CA GLN A 231 -2.98 13.10 -19.20
C GLN A 231 -3.68 13.79 -20.36
N VAL A 232 -3.81 13.12 -21.51
CA VAL A 232 -4.51 13.69 -22.68
C VAL A 232 -5.98 13.94 -22.35
N ILE A 233 -6.63 12.98 -21.69
CA ILE A 233 -8.03 13.11 -21.27
C ILE A 233 -8.18 14.19 -20.20
N THR A 234 -7.25 14.29 -19.25
CA THR A 234 -7.26 15.37 -18.25
C THR A 234 -7.24 16.75 -18.90
N ARG A 235 -6.35 16.98 -19.88
CA ARG A 235 -6.32 18.25 -20.62
C ARG A 235 -7.64 18.51 -21.35
N MET A 236 -8.17 17.50 -22.04
CA MET A 236 -9.48 17.63 -22.71
C MET A 236 -10.61 18.03 -21.76
N LEU A 237 -10.64 17.48 -20.54
CA LEU A 237 -11.65 17.82 -19.53
C LEU A 237 -11.45 19.23 -18.96
N LEU A 238 -10.20 19.65 -18.73
CA LEU A 238 -9.87 21.00 -18.25
C LEU A 238 -10.17 22.06 -19.31
N ASP A 239 -9.86 21.79 -20.57
CA ASP A 239 -10.18 22.67 -21.70
C ASP A 239 -11.69 22.81 -21.90
N TRP A 240 -12.44 21.74 -21.65
CA TRP A 240 -13.90 21.74 -21.73
C TRP A 240 -14.57 22.47 -20.57
N ASN A 241 -14.12 22.21 -19.33
CA ASN A 241 -14.65 22.86 -18.15
C ASN A 241 -13.57 22.99 -17.04
N PRO A 242 -12.93 24.17 -16.91
CA PRO A 242 -11.89 24.41 -15.91
C PRO A 242 -12.38 24.29 -14.45
N ILE A 243 -13.67 24.52 -14.19
CA ILE A 243 -14.25 24.48 -12.84
C ILE A 243 -14.12 23.09 -12.22
N LEU A 244 -14.03 22.04 -13.05
CA LEU A 244 -13.84 20.66 -12.60
C LEU A 244 -12.62 20.50 -11.68
N ALA A 245 -11.59 21.34 -11.84
CA ALA A 245 -10.38 21.32 -11.02
C ALA A 245 -10.64 21.64 -9.54
N ARG A 246 -11.70 22.42 -9.24
CA ARG A 246 -12.10 22.81 -7.88
C ARG A 246 -13.13 21.89 -7.24
N LEU A 247 -13.79 21.04 -8.03
CA LEU A 247 -14.79 20.13 -7.51
C LEU A 247 -14.13 19.11 -6.60
N VAL A 248 -14.84 18.74 -5.55
CA VAL A 248 -14.36 17.82 -4.53
C VAL A 248 -15.19 16.54 -4.51
N ASP A 249 -14.57 15.43 -4.10
CA ASP A 249 -15.27 14.19 -3.79
C ASP A 249 -15.95 14.22 -2.40
N GLU A 250 -16.60 13.13 -1.99
CA GLU A 250 -17.24 13.03 -0.66
C GLU A 250 -16.28 13.21 0.52
N SER A 251 -14.97 13.06 0.30
CA SER A 251 -13.92 13.29 1.30
C SER A 251 -13.31 14.70 1.23
N ASN A 252 -13.94 15.61 0.48
CA ASN A 252 -13.45 16.93 0.13
C ASN A 252 -12.07 16.93 -0.60
N ASN A 253 -11.66 15.82 -1.22
CA ASN A 253 -10.44 15.81 -2.00
C ASN A 253 -10.72 16.40 -3.39
N THR A 254 -9.88 17.32 -3.84
CA THR A 254 -9.82 17.80 -5.23
C THR A 254 -8.98 16.86 -6.10
N PRO A 255 -9.02 16.97 -7.45
CA PRO A 255 -8.10 16.22 -8.32
C PRO A 255 -6.62 16.43 -7.99
N LEU A 256 -6.24 17.61 -7.46
CA LEU A 256 -4.85 17.87 -7.03
C LEU A 256 -4.43 17.02 -5.83
N HIS A 257 -5.36 16.63 -4.94
CA HIS A 257 -5.07 15.69 -3.85
C HIS A 257 -4.74 14.29 -4.39
N TYR A 258 -5.43 13.84 -5.45
CA TYR A 258 -5.15 12.57 -6.11
C TYR A 258 -3.78 12.58 -6.79
N ILE A 259 -3.43 13.69 -7.47
CA ILE A 259 -2.10 13.88 -8.05
C ILE A 259 -1.02 13.89 -6.98
N ALA A 260 -1.24 14.60 -5.87
CA ALA A 260 -0.33 14.64 -4.74
C ALA A 260 -0.18 13.29 -4.04
N PHE A 261 -1.19 12.42 -4.12
CA PHE A 261 -1.12 11.05 -3.64
C PHE A 261 -0.30 10.15 -4.58
N ASP A 262 -0.51 10.28 -5.88
CA ASP A 262 0.15 9.46 -6.91
C ASP A 262 1.63 9.84 -7.09
N GLY A 263 1.94 11.14 -7.07
CA GLY A 263 3.30 11.69 -7.19
C GLY A 263 3.65 12.22 -8.58
N ASP A 264 2.67 12.38 -9.47
CA ASP A 264 2.88 12.91 -10.81
C ASP A 264 3.07 14.44 -10.81
N SER A 265 4.33 14.88 -10.72
CA SER A 265 4.70 16.30 -10.76
C SER A 265 4.35 16.97 -12.10
N SER A 266 4.29 16.22 -13.19
CA SER A 266 3.94 16.78 -14.50
C SER A 266 2.45 17.09 -14.57
N MET A 267 1.62 16.21 -13.99
CA MET A 267 0.19 16.46 -13.85
C MET A 267 -0.09 17.60 -12.86
N ALA A 268 0.66 17.67 -11.77
CA ALA A 268 0.54 18.77 -10.80
C ALA A 268 0.78 20.12 -11.48
N ARG A 269 1.83 20.23 -12.29
CA ARG A 269 2.11 21.41 -13.12
C ARG A 269 0.92 21.77 -14.00
N VAL A 270 0.43 20.82 -14.80
CA VAL A 270 -0.70 21.06 -15.72
C VAL A 270 -1.93 21.58 -14.98
N LEU A 271 -2.29 20.96 -13.84
CA LEU A 271 -3.48 21.37 -13.10
C LEU A 271 -3.30 22.77 -12.46
N LEU A 272 -2.11 23.07 -11.94
CA LEU A 272 -1.80 24.37 -11.32
C LEU A 272 -1.72 25.50 -12.35
N GLU A 273 -1.21 25.23 -13.56
CA GLU A 273 -1.20 26.18 -14.68
C GLU A 273 -2.62 26.57 -15.12
N HIS A 274 -3.58 25.65 -15.03
CA HIS A 274 -4.99 25.95 -15.27
C HIS A 274 -5.65 26.68 -14.10
N ASP A 275 -5.40 26.23 -12.85
CA ASP A 275 -6.02 26.82 -11.67
C ASP A 275 -5.23 26.56 -10.37
N ALA A 276 -4.37 27.52 -10.03
CA ALA A 276 -3.56 27.50 -8.81
C ALA A 276 -4.39 27.50 -7.51
N SER A 277 -5.63 28.01 -7.53
CA SER A 277 -6.50 28.07 -6.34
C SER A 277 -6.82 26.68 -5.76
N THR A 278 -6.73 25.63 -6.58
CA THR A 278 -6.97 24.23 -6.19
C THR A 278 -6.00 23.73 -5.12
N ALA A 279 -4.83 24.36 -4.98
CA ALA A 279 -3.84 24.01 -3.98
C ALA A 279 -4.20 24.44 -2.55
N TYR A 280 -5.14 25.37 -2.40
CA TYR A 280 -5.60 25.93 -1.13
C TYR A 280 -6.91 25.31 -0.64
N ILE A 281 -7.37 24.25 -1.29
CA ILE A 281 -8.55 23.50 -0.86
C ILE A 281 -8.07 22.36 0.04
N SER A 282 -8.61 22.23 1.24
CA SER A 282 -8.30 21.14 2.16
C SER A 282 -9.39 20.08 2.16
N ASN A 283 -8.99 18.82 2.35
CA ASN A 283 -9.94 17.72 2.53
C ASN A 283 -10.59 17.69 3.92
N ILE A 284 -11.45 16.70 4.20
CA ILE A 284 -12.17 16.58 5.50
C ILE A 284 -11.22 16.47 6.70
N ASP A 285 -10.03 15.89 6.51
CA ASP A 285 -9.01 15.78 7.56
C ASP A 285 -8.17 17.07 7.72
N GLY A 286 -8.45 18.10 6.92
CA GLY A 286 -7.71 19.36 6.86
C GLY A 286 -6.38 19.26 6.12
N TYR A 287 -6.15 18.19 5.35
CA TYR A 287 -4.95 18.06 4.54
C TYR A 287 -5.14 18.80 3.22
N PHE A 288 -4.23 19.71 2.94
CA PHE A 288 -4.02 20.28 1.61
C PHE A 288 -3.16 19.34 0.74
N PRO A 289 -3.14 19.50 -0.59
CA PRO A 289 -2.33 18.66 -1.48
C PRO A 289 -0.86 18.55 -1.08
N ILE A 290 -0.24 19.63 -0.60
CA ILE A 290 1.15 19.62 -0.13
C ILE A 290 1.37 18.66 1.05
N HIS A 291 0.40 18.55 1.96
CA HIS A 291 0.46 17.63 3.09
C HIS A 291 0.33 16.17 2.64
N ILE A 292 -0.48 15.89 1.62
CA ILE A 292 -0.59 14.54 1.04
C ILE A 292 0.72 14.15 0.34
N ALA A 293 1.29 15.04 -0.49
CA ALA A 293 2.57 14.82 -1.14
C ALA A 293 3.67 14.55 -0.10
N ALA A 294 3.72 15.32 0.98
CA ALA A 294 4.65 15.12 2.09
C ALA A 294 4.41 13.80 2.85
N SER A 295 3.14 13.40 3.05
CA SER A 295 2.79 12.10 3.65
C SER A 295 3.24 10.92 2.79
N LYS A 296 3.28 11.08 1.46
CA LYS A 296 3.72 10.05 0.51
C LYS A 296 5.21 10.08 0.20
N GLY A 297 5.87 11.22 0.42
CA GLY A 297 7.30 11.39 0.17
C GLY A 297 7.60 11.96 -1.22
N HIS A 298 6.62 12.57 -1.88
CA HIS A 298 6.70 13.00 -3.28
C HIS A 298 7.32 14.39 -3.40
N VAL A 299 8.65 14.45 -3.23
CA VAL A 299 9.43 15.71 -3.23
C VAL A 299 9.21 16.53 -4.50
N LYS A 300 9.14 15.90 -5.68
CA LYS A 300 8.94 16.60 -6.96
C LYS A 300 7.61 17.35 -7.04
N VAL A 301 6.56 16.81 -6.41
CA VAL A 301 5.26 17.49 -6.34
C VAL A 301 5.33 18.66 -5.36
N ILE A 302 6.03 18.51 -4.23
CA ILE A 302 6.25 19.61 -3.28
C ILE A 302 7.05 20.75 -3.93
N ASP A 303 8.11 20.42 -4.69
CA ASP A 303 8.91 21.41 -5.43
C ASP A 303 8.07 22.12 -6.50
N GLU A 304 7.18 21.43 -7.20
CA GLU A 304 6.27 22.06 -8.17
C GLU A 304 5.23 22.96 -7.49
N LEU A 305 4.61 22.51 -6.40
CA LEU A 305 3.67 23.31 -5.60
C LEU A 305 4.35 24.57 -5.07
N HIS A 306 5.59 24.46 -4.59
CA HIS A 306 6.36 25.58 -4.08
C HIS A 306 6.70 26.61 -5.18
N LYS A 307 7.04 26.17 -6.39
CA LYS A 307 7.35 27.07 -7.52
C LYS A 307 6.15 27.90 -7.96
N GLN A 308 4.97 27.28 -8.01
CA GLN A 308 3.75 27.93 -8.49
C GLN A 308 3.07 28.76 -7.38
N CYS A 309 3.11 28.26 -6.15
CA CYS A 309 2.41 28.84 -5.00
C CYS A 309 3.32 28.80 -3.75
N PRO A 310 4.20 29.80 -3.55
CA PRO A 310 5.22 29.76 -2.50
C PRO A 310 4.66 29.84 -1.08
N ASP A 311 3.49 30.47 -0.90
CA ASP A 311 2.75 30.62 0.35
C ASP A 311 2.13 29.31 0.88
N LEU A 312 2.00 28.27 0.03
CA LEU A 312 1.50 26.94 0.46
C LEU A 312 2.34 26.30 1.58
N LEU A 313 3.60 26.73 1.72
CA LEU A 313 4.51 26.24 2.75
C LEU A 313 4.06 26.62 4.17
N GLU A 314 3.34 27.74 4.31
CA GLU A 314 2.82 28.24 5.59
C GLU A 314 1.49 27.60 5.99
N LEU A 315 0.89 26.79 5.11
CA LEU A 315 -0.39 26.14 5.38
C LEU A 315 -0.26 25.06 6.46
N LEU A 316 -1.17 25.14 7.43
CA LEU A 316 -1.29 24.18 8.52
C LEU A 316 -2.60 23.40 8.37
N ASN A 317 -2.55 22.10 8.59
CA ASN A 317 -3.78 21.29 8.69
C ASN A 317 -4.55 21.57 10.00
N TYR A 318 -5.70 20.92 10.20
CA TYR A 318 -6.53 21.08 11.40
C TYR A 318 -5.85 20.70 12.73
N LYS A 319 -4.68 20.05 12.69
CA LYS A 319 -3.85 19.76 13.86
C LYS A 319 -2.72 20.79 14.06
N GLY A 320 -2.73 21.89 13.32
CA GLY A 320 -1.66 22.89 13.33
C GLY A 320 -0.36 22.38 12.71
N ARG A 321 -0.41 21.31 11.90
CA ARG A 321 0.80 20.69 11.35
C ARG A 321 1.08 21.18 9.94
N SER A 322 2.29 21.68 9.72
CA SER A 322 2.84 21.91 8.39
C SER A 322 3.17 20.58 7.68
N PHE A 323 3.51 20.66 6.38
CA PHE A 323 3.84 19.46 5.60
C PHE A 323 5.07 18.72 6.16
N LEU A 324 6.02 19.42 6.79
CA LEU A 324 7.19 18.79 7.43
C LEU A 324 6.79 17.90 8.61
N HIS A 325 5.89 18.38 9.49
CA HIS A 325 5.35 17.57 10.59
C HIS A 325 4.72 16.27 10.07
N VAL A 326 3.97 16.35 8.97
CA VAL A 326 3.34 15.20 8.32
C VAL A 326 4.41 14.25 7.74
N ALA A 327 5.41 14.77 7.03
CA ALA A 327 6.52 13.98 6.49
C ALA A 327 7.28 13.22 7.58
N VAL A 328 7.60 13.89 8.70
CA VAL A 328 8.30 13.30 9.84
C VAL A 328 7.45 12.21 10.50
N LYS A 329 6.17 12.48 10.77
CA LYS A 329 5.23 11.48 11.32
C LYS A 329 5.09 10.25 10.41
N LYS A 330 5.17 10.44 9.09
CA LYS A 330 5.09 9.36 8.08
C LYS A 330 6.45 8.76 7.72
N ARG A 331 7.54 9.23 8.35
CA ARG A 331 8.92 8.77 8.17
C ARG A 331 9.46 8.97 6.75
N ARG A 332 9.13 10.09 6.10
CA ARG A 332 9.56 10.43 4.73
C ARG A 332 10.88 11.21 4.74
N VAL A 333 11.99 10.49 4.86
CA VAL A 333 13.35 11.09 4.95
C VAL A 333 13.69 11.98 3.74
N GLY A 334 13.26 11.62 2.53
CA GLY A 334 13.53 12.42 1.32
C GLY A 334 12.93 13.84 1.38
N VAL A 335 11.75 13.99 1.98
CA VAL A 335 11.12 15.31 2.16
C VAL A 335 11.86 16.10 3.24
N VAL A 336 12.33 15.44 4.30
CA VAL A 336 13.13 16.09 5.33
C VAL A 336 14.45 16.61 4.76
N LYS A 337 15.17 15.79 3.98
CA LYS A 337 16.40 16.23 3.29
C LYS A 337 16.15 17.43 2.39
N TYR A 338 15.08 17.39 1.59
CA TYR A 338 14.68 18.50 0.74
C TYR A 338 14.46 19.81 1.52
N VAL A 339 13.89 19.73 2.73
CA VAL A 339 13.70 20.90 3.60
C VAL A 339 15.03 21.37 4.19
N LEU A 340 15.88 20.46 4.66
CA LEU A 340 17.18 20.79 5.26
C LEU A 340 18.14 21.43 4.25
N GLU A 341 18.09 21.03 2.97
CA GLU A 341 18.92 21.60 1.91
C GLU A 341 18.56 23.07 1.56
N ARG A 342 17.41 23.57 2.01
CA ARG A 342 16.89 24.90 1.65
C ARG A 342 16.82 25.83 2.85
N LYS A 343 17.43 27.00 2.74
CA LYS A 343 17.46 27.99 3.83
C LYS A 343 16.11 28.68 4.03
N GLU A 344 15.34 28.83 2.95
CA GLU A 344 14.04 29.50 2.99
C GLU A 344 13.00 28.75 3.85
N LEU A 345 13.21 27.45 4.06
CA LEU A 345 12.30 26.56 4.78
C LEU A 345 12.67 26.37 6.26
N GLU A 346 13.66 27.12 6.75
CA GLU A 346 14.18 27.03 8.12
C GLU A 346 13.10 27.17 9.19
N LYS A 347 12.12 28.07 8.97
CA LYS A 347 11.03 28.31 9.92
C LYS A 347 10.25 27.03 10.24
N LEU A 348 10.07 26.14 9.27
CA LEU A 348 9.31 24.89 9.42
C LEU A 348 9.96 23.93 10.43
N LEU A 349 11.27 24.03 10.67
CA LEU A 349 12.03 23.09 11.50
C LEU A 349 11.62 23.15 12.97
N ASN A 350 11.23 24.34 13.44
CA ASN A 350 10.95 24.63 14.85
C ASN A 350 9.49 25.05 15.10
N GLU A 351 8.66 25.05 14.05
CA GLU A 351 7.21 25.25 14.18
C GLU A 351 6.58 24.24 15.13
N ARG A 352 5.54 24.68 15.82
CA ARG A 352 4.82 23.87 16.81
C ARG A 352 3.42 23.57 16.30
N ASP A 353 3.02 22.30 16.38
CA ASP A 353 1.64 21.90 16.12
C ASP A 353 0.68 22.30 17.25
N ASN A 354 -0.62 22.01 17.13
CA ASN A 354 -1.62 22.38 18.15
C ASN A 354 -1.36 21.72 19.52
N ASP A 355 -0.60 20.62 19.56
CA ASP A 355 -0.16 19.94 20.78
C ASP A 355 1.17 20.53 21.31
N GLY A 356 1.70 21.57 20.66
CA GLY A 356 2.99 22.20 20.94
C GLY A 356 4.19 21.39 20.44
N ASN A 357 3.99 20.28 19.73
CA ASN A 357 5.09 19.42 19.28
C ASN A 357 5.75 20.02 18.04
N THR A 358 7.08 20.06 18.03
CA THR A 358 7.88 20.34 16.83
C THR A 358 8.04 19.08 15.95
N PRO A 359 8.53 19.19 14.71
CA PRO A 359 8.86 18.02 13.89
C PRO A 359 9.76 17.02 14.65
N LEU A 360 10.74 17.51 15.42
CA LEU A 360 11.63 16.65 16.22
C LEU A 360 10.88 15.88 17.32
N HIS A 361 9.88 16.48 17.99
CA HIS A 361 9.01 15.76 18.94
C HIS A 361 8.26 14.61 18.26
N LEU A 362 7.74 14.84 17.04
CA LEU A 362 7.06 13.82 16.27
C LEU A 362 8.02 12.71 15.80
N ALA A 363 9.27 13.06 15.49
CA ALA A 363 10.31 12.08 15.13
C ALA A 363 10.58 11.10 16.28
N VAL A 364 10.65 11.61 17.51
CA VAL A 364 10.83 10.81 18.74
C VAL A 364 9.65 9.88 19.00
N LYS A 365 8.40 10.33 18.73
CA LYS A 365 7.18 9.53 18.89
C LYS A 365 7.04 8.34 17.92
N ASN A 366 7.86 8.25 16.88
CA ASN A 366 7.72 7.21 15.85
C ASN A 366 8.29 5.84 16.28
N LYS A 367 7.76 4.74 15.72
CA LYS A 367 8.18 3.34 16.01
C LYS A 367 9.61 2.96 15.57
N ASN A 368 10.48 3.91 15.26
CA ASN A 368 11.91 3.76 14.94
C ASN A 368 12.51 5.18 14.83
N PRO A 369 12.75 5.87 15.96
CA PRO A 369 13.05 7.30 15.95
C PRO A 369 14.43 7.62 15.36
N LYS A 370 15.38 6.68 15.45
CA LYS A 370 16.80 6.88 15.13
C LYS A 370 17.07 7.57 13.80
N ALA A 371 16.59 7.00 12.68
CA ALA A 371 16.92 7.51 11.36
C ALA A 371 16.39 8.93 11.14
N MET A 372 15.18 9.21 11.63
CA MET A 372 14.54 10.50 11.43
C MET A 372 15.12 11.58 12.35
N VAL A 373 15.35 11.23 13.62
CA VAL A 373 16.00 12.13 14.59
C VAL A 373 17.41 12.47 14.12
N TYR A 374 18.17 11.49 13.64
CA TYR A 374 19.52 11.73 13.13
C TYR A 374 19.54 12.70 11.94
N GLU A 375 18.65 12.51 10.96
CA GLU A 375 18.61 13.41 9.80
C GLU A 375 18.23 14.84 10.19
N LEU A 376 17.29 15.03 11.13
CA LEU A 376 16.94 16.37 11.62
C LEU A 376 18.10 17.02 12.41
N LEU A 377 18.75 16.27 13.31
CA LEU A 377 19.81 16.80 14.17
C LEU A 377 21.15 17.07 13.45
N LYS A 378 21.33 16.61 12.21
CA LYS A 378 22.48 17.03 11.38
C LYS A 378 22.53 18.53 11.21
N ASP A 379 21.37 19.18 11.22
CA ASP A 379 21.25 20.61 11.00
C ASP A 379 21.16 21.35 12.33
N LYS A 380 22.12 22.27 12.57
CA LYS A 380 22.21 23.05 13.80
C LYS A 380 21.01 23.99 14.00
N ARG A 381 20.21 24.24 12.97
CA ARG A 381 19.01 25.09 13.03
C ARG A 381 17.85 24.41 13.76
N VAL A 382 17.89 23.09 13.95
CA VAL A 382 16.85 22.36 14.68
C VAL A 382 17.03 22.54 16.19
N GLU A 383 16.05 23.18 16.83
CA GLU A 383 16.08 23.42 18.27
C GLU A 383 15.64 22.18 19.07
N THR A 384 16.48 21.81 20.04
CA THR A 384 16.35 20.58 20.85
C THR A 384 15.78 20.82 22.25
N CYS A 385 15.52 22.07 22.62
CA CYS A 385 15.06 22.47 23.96
C CYS A 385 13.63 23.03 23.99
N ILE A 386 12.92 23.01 22.85
CA ILE A 386 11.51 23.45 22.78
C ILE A 386 10.65 22.47 23.58
N MET A 387 9.72 22.99 24.38
CA MET A 387 8.74 22.17 25.11
C MET A 387 7.40 22.12 24.38
N ASN A 388 6.76 20.95 24.41
CA ASN A 388 5.38 20.81 23.96
C ASN A 388 4.36 21.31 25.00
N ASN A 389 3.06 21.21 24.72
CA ASN A 389 2.02 21.68 25.65
C ASN A 389 1.93 20.85 26.95
N GLU A 390 2.52 19.65 26.98
CA GLU A 390 2.71 18.86 28.21
C GLU A 390 3.96 19.28 29.02
N GLY A 391 4.67 20.31 28.55
CA GLY A 391 5.93 20.78 29.10
C GLY A 391 7.09 19.82 28.90
N ASP A 392 6.97 18.83 28.00
CA ASP A 392 8.03 17.87 27.72
C ASP A 392 8.93 18.39 26.61
N THR A 393 10.24 18.32 26.82
CA THR A 393 11.22 18.40 25.73
C THR A 393 11.26 17.09 24.95
N GLN A 394 11.93 17.08 23.80
CA GLN A 394 12.13 15.87 22.99
C GLN A 394 12.86 14.78 23.79
N LEU A 395 13.76 15.17 24.71
CA LEU A 395 14.44 14.25 25.62
C LEU A 395 13.45 13.67 26.64
N ASP A 396 12.66 14.51 27.33
CA ASP A 396 11.64 14.03 28.28
C ASP A 396 10.65 13.07 27.63
N LEU A 397 10.21 13.41 26.42
CA LEU A 397 9.28 12.65 25.63
C LEU A 397 9.89 11.28 25.26
N PHE A 398 11.16 11.25 24.89
CA PHE A 398 11.87 10.00 24.61
C PHE A 398 11.88 9.07 25.83
N TYR A 399 12.16 9.58 27.03
CA TYR A 399 12.13 8.78 28.27
C TYR A 399 10.73 8.28 28.64
N LYS A 400 9.67 8.95 28.17
CA LYS A 400 8.27 8.51 28.34
C LYS A 400 7.83 7.46 27.32
N LEU A 401 8.43 7.43 26.13
CA LEU A 401 8.11 6.49 25.05
C LEU A 401 8.90 5.18 25.22
N GLU A 402 8.24 4.20 25.85
CA GLU A 402 8.62 2.77 25.94
C GLU A 402 10.11 2.46 26.23
N PRO A 403 10.47 2.05 27.46
CA PRO A 403 11.77 1.46 27.74
C PRO A 403 11.81 0.06 27.10
N GLY A 404 12.37 -0.05 25.89
CA GLY A 404 12.80 -1.34 25.37
C GLY A 404 14.24 -1.55 25.81
N MET A 405 14.55 -2.65 26.50
CA MET A 405 15.90 -3.17 26.79
C MET A 405 17.06 -2.22 26.45
N ARG A 406 17.58 -1.56 27.50
CA ARG A 406 18.74 -0.65 27.48
C ARG A 406 20.04 -1.40 27.13
N PHE A 407 20.14 -1.89 25.91
CA PHE A 407 21.43 -2.24 25.32
C PHE A 407 22.02 -0.96 24.73
N ILE A 408 23.33 -0.76 24.93
CA ILE A 408 24.12 0.29 24.26
C ILE A 408 23.96 0.24 22.72
N LEU A 409 23.60 -0.96 22.22
CA LEU A 409 23.33 -1.29 20.82
C LEU A 409 21.87 -1.03 20.38
N ASN A 410 20.97 -0.71 21.31
CA ASN A 410 19.57 -0.45 20.99
C ASN A 410 19.46 0.90 20.28
N ALA A 411 18.67 0.95 19.21
CA ALA A 411 18.38 2.17 18.44
C ALA A 411 17.89 3.32 19.34
N GLN A 412 17.31 2.99 20.49
CA GLN A 412 16.85 3.93 21.50
C GLN A 412 17.98 4.67 22.24
N CYS A 413 19.03 3.98 22.70
CA CYS A 413 20.15 4.63 23.39
C CYS A 413 20.96 5.56 22.47
N LEU A 414 21.01 5.26 21.17
CA LEU A 414 21.63 6.12 20.18
C LEU A 414 20.90 7.46 20.02
N VAL A 415 19.56 7.46 20.09
CA VAL A 415 18.77 8.70 20.02
C VAL A 415 19.03 9.59 21.23
N ILE A 416 19.13 9.02 22.43
CA ILE A 416 19.48 9.77 23.65
C ILE A 416 20.87 10.39 23.50
N ARG A 417 21.85 9.61 23.05
CA ARG A 417 23.22 10.11 22.87
C ARG A 417 23.26 11.23 21.83
N CYS A 418 22.62 11.07 20.68
CA CYS A 418 22.54 12.14 19.67
C CYS A 418 21.86 13.41 20.21
N LEU A 419 20.76 13.28 20.95
CA LEU A 419 20.08 14.44 21.55
C LEU A 419 20.97 15.14 22.59
N ALA A 420 21.65 14.37 23.44
CA ALA A 420 22.56 14.90 24.46
C ALA A 420 23.80 15.57 23.84
N ASP A 421 24.40 14.95 22.82
CA ASP A 421 25.55 15.49 22.07
C ASP A 421 25.15 16.80 21.34
N CYS A 422 23.89 16.95 20.94
CA CYS A 422 23.31 18.18 20.38
C CYS A 422 22.78 19.16 21.45
N GLY A 423 23.11 18.98 22.74
CA GLY A 423 22.79 19.92 23.81
C GLY A 423 21.34 19.93 24.28
N ALA A 424 20.54 18.88 24.00
CA ALA A 424 19.17 18.77 24.51
C ALA A 424 19.17 18.62 26.04
N VAL A 425 18.29 19.38 26.72
CA VAL A 425 18.14 19.34 28.19
C VAL A 425 16.74 18.84 28.57
N PHE A 426 16.63 18.20 29.73
CA PHE A 426 15.33 17.88 30.34
C PHE A 426 14.56 19.16 30.65
N SER A 427 13.22 19.10 30.62
CA SER A 427 12.42 20.23 31.08
C SER A 427 12.72 20.56 32.55
N PRO A 428 12.64 21.84 32.95
CA PRO A 428 12.80 22.27 34.34
C PRO A 428 11.57 21.88 35.18
N LYS A 429 11.32 20.57 35.33
CA LYS A 429 10.24 20.01 36.16
C LYS A 429 10.75 19.64 37.54
N ARG A 430 10.01 20.01 38.60
CA ARG A 430 10.24 19.46 39.94
C ARG A 430 9.99 17.94 39.93
N PRO A 431 10.89 17.11 40.49
CA PRO A 431 10.75 15.65 40.47
C PRO A 431 9.41 15.13 41.03
N ASP A 432 8.86 15.88 41.99
CA ASP A 432 7.72 15.50 42.83
C ASP A 432 6.38 15.38 42.04
N HIS A 433 6.22 16.13 40.94
CA HIS A 433 5.00 16.11 40.12
C HIS A 433 4.99 15.02 39.03
N ALA A 434 6.11 14.32 38.78
CA ALA A 434 6.20 13.25 37.78
C ALA A 434 5.54 11.93 38.22
N ASN A 435 5.29 11.77 39.53
CA ASN A 435 4.88 10.50 40.14
C ASN A 435 3.49 9.98 39.73
N HIS A 436 2.57 10.83 39.27
CA HIS A 436 1.22 10.37 38.90
C HIS A 436 1.15 9.66 37.53
N LYS A 437 2.12 9.89 36.63
CA LYS A 437 2.22 9.20 35.32
C LYS A 437 3.00 7.88 35.39
N MET A 438 3.76 7.63 36.46
CA MET A 438 4.52 6.39 36.70
C MET A 438 3.60 5.16 36.87
N LYS A 439 2.33 5.34 37.24
CA LYS A 439 1.42 4.21 37.49
C LYS A 439 1.10 3.37 36.22
N ARG A 440 1.33 3.90 35.02
CA ARG A 440 1.20 3.17 33.73
C ARG A 440 2.48 2.40 33.33
N SER A 441 3.62 2.64 33.99
CA SER A 441 4.86 1.89 33.71
C SER A 441 4.87 0.51 34.36
N LEU A 442 4.15 0.32 35.47
CA LEU A 442 4.08 -0.94 36.22
C LEU A 442 3.54 -2.12 35.37
N ASP A 443 2.41 -1.93 34.66
CA ASP A 443 1.83 -2.98 33.80
C ASP A 443 2.72 -3.37 32.59
N HIS A 444 3.65 -2.48 32.20
CA HIS A 444 4.60 -2.71 31.11
C HIS A 444 5.93 -3.31 31.61
N GLU A 445 6.34 -3.01 32.85
CA GLU A 445 7.49 -3.63 33.52
C GLU A 445 7.29 -5.15 33.65
N ASP A 446 6.05 -5.60 33.92
CA ASP A 446 5.72 -7.02 34.02
C ASP A 446 5.96 -7.77 32.70
N LYS A 447 5.51 -7.22 31.55
CA LYS A 447 5.74 -7.82 30.22
C LYS A 447 7.21 -7.80 29.78
N GLU A 448 7.97 -6.78 30.19
CA GLU A 448 9.42 -6.72 29.91
C GLU A 448 10.20 -7.69 30.80
N SER A 449 9.75 -7.87 32.04
CA SER A 449 10.29 -8.88 32.96
C SER A 449 10.19 -10.28 32.34
N GLU A 450 9.05 -10.65 31.78
CA GLU A 450 8.85 -11.96 31.14
C GLU A 450 9.81 -12.19 29.97
N LYS A 451 9.99 -11.20 29.10
CA LYS A 451 10.93 -11.29 27.97
C LYS A 451 12.38 -11.44 28.45
N SER A 452 12.79 -10.65 29.45
CA SER A 452 14.16 -10.72 29.97
C SER A 452 14.43 -12.03 30.74
N ILE A 453 13.43 -12.59 31.43
CA ILE A 453 13.49 -13.92 32.05
C ILE A 453 13.59 -15.00 30.97
N SER A 454 12.87 -14.85 29.85
CA SER A 454 13.00 -15.80 28.73
C SER A 454 14.40 -15.77 28.09
N LEU A 455 14.99 -14.58 27.96
CA LEU A 455 16.35 -14.41 27.47
C LEU A 455 17.38 -15.00 28.44
N SER A 456 17.23 -14.75 29.75
CA SER A 456 18.15 -15.30 30.76
C SER A 456 18.12 -16.83 30.74
N LYS A 457 16.94 -17.45 30.60
CA LYS A 457 16.81 -18.92 30.44
C LYS A 457 17.58 -19.43 29.23
N ASN A 458 17.44 -18.79 28.06
CA ASN A 458 18.15 -19.20 26.84
C ASN A 458 19.68 -19.05 26.98
N LEU A 459 20.14 -17.97 27.62
CA LEU A 459 21.57 -17.73 27.86
C LEU A 459 22.16 -18.67 28.90
N ALA A 460 21.38 -19.05 29.92
CA ALA A 460 21.80 -20.03 30.91
C ALA A 460 22.07 -21.38 30.24
N ILE A 461 21.21 -21.80 29.30
CA ILE A 461 21.41 -23.03 28.51
C ILE A 461 22.72 -22.95 27.73
N ALA A 462 22.97 -21.85 27.01
CA ALA A 462 24.20 -21.67 26.24
C ALA A 462 25.46 -21.67 27.13
N SER A 463 25.40 -20.99 28.28
CA SER A 463 26.49 -20.95 29.26
C SER A 463 26.81 -22.34 29.80
N VAL A 464 25.79 -23.07 30.27
CA VAL A 464 25.97 -24.43 30.79
C VAL A 464 26.55 -25.34 29.70
N LEU A 465 26.08 -25.24 28.46
CA LEU A 465 26.61 -26.04 27.35
C LEU A 465 28.12 -25.80 27.12
N ILE A 466 28.56 -24.54 27.16
CA ILE A 466 30.00 -24.21 27.05
C ILE A 466 30.77 -24.83 28.23
N ALA A 467 30.27 -24.67 29.46
CA ALA A 467 30.90 -25.23 30.66
C ALA A 467 30.99 -26.76 30.60
N THR A 468 29.95 -27.45 30.10
CA THR A 468 29.94 -28.91 29.95
C THR A 468 30.92 -29.40 28.89
N VAL A 469 31.05 -28.67 27.77
CA VAL A 469 31.99 -29.02 26.69
C VAL A 469 33.43 -28.85 27.19
N THR A 470 33.74 -27.75 27.86
CA THR A 470 35.08 -27.51 28.43
C THR A 470 35.39 -28.51 29.55
N PHE A 471 34.42 -28.79 30.44
CA PHE A 471 34.60 -29.78 31.49
C PHE A 471 34.90 -31.18 30.91
N ALA A 472 34.16 -31.60 29.88
CA ALA A 472 34.42 -32.86 29.19
C ALA A 472 35.79 -32.89 28.49
N ALA A 473 36.21 -31.76 27.91
CA ALA A 473 37.52 -31.62 27.28
C ALA A 473 38.67 -31.83 28.29
N GLY A 474 38.50 -31.39 29.54
CA GLY A 474 39.46 -31.62 30.63
C GLY A 474 39.68 -33.10 31.02
N PHE A 475 38.72 -33.99 30.71
CA PHE A 475 38.86 -35.45 30.93
C PHE A 475 39.10 -36.24 29.65
N THR A 476 38.99 -35.61 28.49
CA THR A 476 39.25 -36.22 27.19
C THR A 476 40.51 -35.61 26.59
N MET A 477 41.61 -35.71 27.35
CA MET A 477 42.83 -34.97 27.04
C MET A 477 43.36 -35.34 25.64
N PRO A 478 43.67 -34.32 24.81
CA PRO A 478 44.18 -34.55 23.47
C PRO A 478 45.52 -35.31 23.54
N GLY A 479 45.61 -36.39 22.78
CA GLY A 479 46.80 -37.26 22.75
C GLY A 479 46.81 -38.39 23.78
N GLY A 480 45.81 -38.50 24.66
CA GLY A 480 45.64 -39.63 25.59
C GLY A 480 46.55 -39.60 26.83
N TYR A 481 46.43 -40.66 27.64
CA TYR A 481 47.11 -40.83 28.92
C TYR A 481 48.24 -41.86 28.82
N ARG A 482 49.30 -41.66 29.59
CA ARG A 482 50.32 -42.69 29.83
C ARG A 482 49.76 -43.72 30.80
N SER A 483 49.95 -45.00 30.48
CA SER A 483 49.43 -46.14 31.26
C SER A 483 50.01 -46.23 32.68
N ASP A 484 51.22 -45.69 32.90
CA ASP A 484 51.95 -45.90 34.14
C ASP A 484 51.51 -44.94 35.26
N ASP A 485 51.39 -43.64 34.94
CA ASP A 485 51.12 -42.59 35.95
C ASP A 485 49.82 -41.80 35.69
N GLY A 486 49.06 -42.14 34.63
CA GLY A 486 47.86 -41.39 34.23
C GLY A 486 48.12 -39.96 33.76
N THR A 487 49.39 -39.58 33.53
CA THR A 487 49.76 -38.25 33.01
C THR A 487 49.49 -38.15 31.51
N SER A 488 49.18 -36.95 31.02
CA SER A 488 48.92 -36.74 29.59
C SER A 488 50.22 -36.84 28.77
N ILE A 489 50.16 -37.54 27.63
CA ILE A 489 51.34 -37.79 26.78
C ILE A 489 51.93 -36.48 26.24
N LEU A 490 51.09 -35.48 26.02
CA LEU A 490 51.45 -34.18 25.45
C LEU A 490 51.75 -33.10 26.50
N ALA A 491 51.83 -33.43 27.80
CA ALA A 491 52.05 -32.48 28.90
C ALA A 491 53.24 -31.53 28.71
N HIS A 492 54.30 -32.01 28.03
CA HIS A 492 55.52 -31.25 27.78
C HIS A 492 55.41 -30.25 26.62
N LYS A 493 54.40 -30.37 25.75
CA LYS A 493 54.27 -29.51 24.57
C LYS A 493 53.60 -28.18 24.91
N TYR A 494 54.11 -27.09 24.34
CA TYR A 494 53.57 -25.75 24.54
C TYR A 494 52.09 -25.60 24.14
N PRO A 495 51.62 -26.10 22.97
CA PRO A 495 50.20 -26.01 22.59
C PRO A 495 49.25 -26.71 23.56
N PHE A 496 49.71 -27.78 24.21
CA PHE A 496 48.92 -28.49 25.22
C PHE A 496 48.72 -27.65 26.50
N LYS A 497 49.75 -26.89 26.91
CA LYS A 497 49.63 -25.94 28.03
C LYS A 497 48.65 -24.80 27.70
N VAL A 498 48.69 -24.30 26.46
CA VAL A 498 47.73 -23.28 25.98
C VAL A 498 46.30 -23.83 25.99
N PHE A 499 46.10 -25.08 25.55
CA PHE A 499 44.80 -25.77 25.65
C PHE A 499 44.29 -25.78 27.11
N LEU A 500 45.08 -26.26 28.06
CA LEU A 500 44.66 -26.39 29.45
C LEU A 500 44.29 -25.04 30.09
N ILE A 501 45.07 -23.99 29.84
CA ILE A 501 44.81 -22.64 30.38
C ILE A 501 43.56 -22.04 29.73
N SER A 502 43.41 -22.20 28.42
CA SER A 502 42.27 -21.64 27.68
C SER A 502 40.96 -22.35 28.02
N ASP A 503 41.01 -23.68 28.17
CA ASP A 503 39.85 -24.50 28.54
C ASP A 503 39.38 -24.21 29.97
N THR A 504 40.31 -24.10 30.92
CA THR A 504 39.99 -23.71 32.31
C THR A 504 39.45 -22.27 32.39
N CYS A 505 40.03 -21.34 31.63
CA CYS A 505 39.52 -19.96 31.53
C CYS A 505 38.10 -19.93 30.94
N ALA A 506 37.85 -20.68 29.87
CA ALA A 506 36.53 -20.80 29.26
C ALA A 506 35.49 -21.35 30.26
N MET A 507 35.84 -22.41 30.98
CA MET A 507 34.97 -23.02 31.99
C MET A 507 34.64 -22.05 33.12
N VAL A 508 35.65 -21.39 33.71
CA VAL A 508 35.46 -20.45 34.84
C VAL A 508 34.64 -19.24 34.42
N CYS A 509 34.94 -18.63 33.26
CA CYS A 509 34.14 -17.51 32.73
C CYS A 509 32.69 -17.92 32.49
N SER A 510 32.45 -19.15 32.00
CA SER A 510 31.09 -19.65 31.81
C SER A 510 30.36 -19.88 33.13
N LEU A 511 31.01 -20.46 34.15
CA LEU A 511 30.40 -20.67 35.46
C LEU A 511 30.08 -19.35 36.18
N ILE A 512 30.93 -18.32 36.04
CA ILE A 512 30.61 -16.98 36.56
C ILE A 512 29.43 -16.38 35.80
N ALA A 513 29.35 -16.60 34.48
CA ALA A 513 28.23 -16.15 33.68
C ALA A 513 26.92 -16.86 34.07
N THR A 514 26.91 -18.19 34.30
CA THR A 514 25.70 -18.92 34.73
C THR A 514 25.14 -18.37 36.04
N VAL A 515 25.99 -18.15 37.06
CA VAL A 515 25.56 -17.60 38.36
C VAL A 515 24.94 -16.22 38.18
N ARG A 516 25.55 -15.35 37.37
CA ARG A 516 25.01 -14.02 37.08
C ARG A 516 23.69 -14.07 36.29
N ILE A 517 23.55 -15.02 35.37
CA ILE A 517 22.32 -15.21 34.58
C ILE A 517 21.18 -15.74 35.45
N ILE A 518 21.47 -16.70 36.34
CA ILE A 518 20.48 -17.24 37.30
C ILE A 518 20.00 -16.12 38.22
N TYR A 519 20.92 -15.31 38.74
CA TYR A 519 20.57 -14.14 39.55
C TYR A 519 19.74 -13.12 38.76
N ALA A 520 20.03 -12.90 37.47
CA ALA A 520 19.21 -12.04 36.62
C ALA A 520 17.84 -12.67 36.24
N GLY A 521 17.69 -13.99 36.36
CA GLY A 521 16.45 -14.69 36.04
C GLY A 521 15.44 -14.75 37.19
N THR A 522 15.80 -14.28 38.39
CA THR A 522 14.87 -14.23 39.51
C THR A 522 13.89 -13.06 39.35
N PRO A 523 12.58 -13.29 39.53
CA PRO A 523 11.57 -12.24 39.33
C PRO A 523 11.60 -11.16 40.41
N THR A 524 12.35 -11.36 41.50
CA THR A 524 12.44 -10.44 42.64
C THR A 524 13.50 -9.35 42.49
N VAL A 525 14.26 -9.34 41.39
CA VAL A 525 15.36 -8.39 41.17
C VAL A 525 14.89 -7.23 40.30
N ASP A 526 15.23 -6.00 40.71
CA ASP A 526 14.91 -4.77 39.97
C ASP A 526 15.42 -4.82 38.52
N ASN A 527 14.62 -4.27 37.60
CA ASN A 527 14.91 -4.28 36.16
C ASN A 527 16.27 -3.65 35.80
N SER A 528 16.69 -2.61 36.51
CA SER A 528 17.98 -1.93 36.30
C SER A 528 19.17 -2.80 36.69
N ILE A 529 19.08 -3.48 37.84
CA ILE A 529 20.08 -4.40 38.36
C ILE A 529 20.15 -5.64 37.48
N ARG A 530 19.01 -6.18 37.07
CA ARG A 530 18.91 -7.30 36.13
C ARG A 530 19.61 -7.03 34.81
N ALA A 531 19.40 -5.85 34.21
CA ALA A 531 20.07 -5.47 32.97
C ALA A 531 21.60 -5.41 33.12
N HIS A 532 22.08 -4.92 34.26
CA HIS A 532 23.52 -4.87 34.56
C HIS A 532 24.12 -6.28 34.66
N HIS A 533 23.47 -7.22 35.35
CA HIS A 533 23.94 -8.61 35.44
C HIS A 533 23.90 -9.35 34.10
N LEU A 534 22.87 -9.13 33.28
CA LEU A 534 22.79 -9.69 31.92
C LEU A 534 23.87 -9.13 30.98
N TRP A 535 24.25 -7.86 31.14
CA TRP A 535 25.33 -7.28 30.35
C TRP A 535 26.68 -7.93 30.66
N TRP A 536 27.03 -8.03 31.95
CA TRP A 536 28.25 -8.69 32.38
C TRP A 536 28.28 -10.20 32.07
N SER A 537 27.14 -10.88 32.12
CA SER A 537 27.12 -12.30 31.75
C SER A 537 27.34 -12.50 30.26
N MET A 538 26.78 -11.64 29.41
CA MET A 538 27.02 -11.68 27.96
C MET A 538 28.49 -11.45 27.61
N THR A 539 29.16 -10.49 28.26
CA THR A 539 30.59 -10.26 28.01
C THR A 539 31.44 -11.45 28.43
N LEU A 540 31.14 -12.06 29.59
CA LEU A 540 31.81 -13.27 30.06
C LEU A 540 31.56 -14.49 29.14
N LEU A 541 30.36 -14.61 28.57
CA LEU A 541 30.05 -15.66 27.59
C LEU A 541 30.85 -15.50 26.30
N TRP A 542 31.03 -14.28 25.81
CA TRP A 542 31.87 -14.00 24.66
C TRP A 542 33.34 -14.35 24.91
N ILE A 543 33.85 -14.00 26.08
CA ILE A 543 35.22 -14.37 26.52
C ILE A 543 35.33 -15.90 26.59
N SER A 544 34.35 -16.57 27.19
CA SER A 544 34.32 -18.03 27.31
C SER A 544 34.30 -18.73 25.95
N PHE A 545 33.49 -18.25 25.00
CA PHE A 545 33.42 -18.77 23.64
C PHE A 545 34.75 -18.60 22.88
N ALA A 546 35.41 -17.44 23.03
CA ALA A 546 36.72 -17.19 22.43
C ALA A 546 37.80 -18.12 23.02
N CYS A 547 37.84 -18.27 24.35
CA CYS A 547 38.76 -19.16 25.04
C CYS A 547 38.54 -20.64 24.67
N MET A 548 37.28 -21.09 24.56
CA MET A 548 36.94 -22.44 24.12
C MET A 548 37.39 -22.70 22.67
N SER A 549 37.20 -21.74 21.78
CA SER A 549 37.65 -21.85 20.39
C SER A 549 39.18 -21.90 20.28
N MET A 550 39.88 -21.11 21.10
CA MET A 550 41.34 -21.17 21.23
C MET A 550 41.81 -22.51 21.82
N ALA A 551 41.12 -23.05 22.82
CA ALA A 551 41.41 -24.36 23.39
C ALA A 551 41.28 -25.46 22.32
N PHE A 552 40.21 -25.46 21.54
CA PHE A 552 40.01 -26.42 20.45
C PHE A 552 41.12 -26.33 19.38
N GLY A 553 41.48 -25.11 18.97
CA GLY A 553 42.60 -24.88 18.06
C GLY A 553 43.94 -25.38 18.60
N ALA A 554 44.23 -25.13 19.89
CA ALA A 554 45.47 -25.55 20.53
C ALA A 554 45.54 -27.08 20.71
N ALA A 555 44.42 -27.72 21.07
CA ALA A 555 44.30 -29.18 21.22
C ALA A 555 44.54 -29.90 19.89
N THR A 556 43.86 -29.46 18.83
CA THR A 556 44.02 -30.04 17.48
C THR A 556 45.43 -29.83 16.95
N PHE A 557 46.02 -28.65 17.16
CA PHE A 557 47.42 -28.38 16.80
C PHE A 557 48.40 -29.31 17.55
N ALA A 558 48.19 -29.54 18.85
CA ALA A 558 49.05 -30.42 19.64
C ALA A 558 49.09 -31.87 19.12
N VAL A 559 47.97 -32.34 18.55
CA VAL A 559 47.77 -33.73 18.09
C VAL A 559 48.15 -33.92 16.61
N VAL A 560 47.78 -32.97 15.73
CA VAL A 560 47.83 -33.15 14.27
C VAL A 560 49.17 -32.72 13.66
N VAL A 561 49.80 -31.67 14.20
CA VAL A 561 51.06 -31.09 13.66
C VAL A 561 52.20 -32.10 13.48
N PRO A 562 52.39 -33.10 14.36
CA PRO A 562 53.44 -34.11 14.16
C PRO A 562 53.29 -34.93 12.88
N LYS A 563 52.10 -34.96 12.27
CA LYS A 563 51.81 -35.74 11.05
C LYS A 563 51.53 -34.87 9.82
N VAL A 564 50.81 -33.76 9.98
CA VAL A 564 50.45 -32.85 8.87
C VAL A 564 50.40 -31.40 9.33
N TRP A 565 51.46 -30.65 9.08
CA TRP A 565 51.59 -29.26 9.55
C TRP A 565 50.53 -28.31 8.95
N GLY A 566 50.23 -28.44 7.66
CA GLY A 566 49.28 -27.57 6.96
C GLY A 566 47.84 -27.64 7.48
N ILE A 567 47.36 -28.83 7.87
CA ILE A 567 46.02 -29.02 8.43
C ILE A 567 45.93 -28.40 9.82
N GLY A 568 46.96 -28.54 10.65
CA GLY A 568 47.00 -27.94 11.99
C GLY A 568 46.90 -26.41 11.95
N VAL A 569 47.65 -25.76 11.05
CA VAL A 569 47.60 -24.29 10.89
C VAL A 569 46.22 -23.84 10.38
N LEU A 570 45.65 -24.55 9.40
CA LEU A 570 44.33 -24.23 8.87
C LEU A 570 43.23 -24.30 9.94
N VAL A 571 43.23 -25.35 10.78
CA VAL A 571 42.24 -25.51 11.86
C VAL A 571 42.39 -24.41 12.91
N CYS A 572 43.61 -23.97 13.24
CA CYS A 572 43.82 -22.83 14.13
C CYS A 572 43.27 -21.53 13.54
N ILE A 573 43.50 -21.26 12.24
CA ILE A 573 42.97 -20.06 11.56
C ILE A 573 41.45 -20.06 11.60
N ILE A 574 40.80 -21.19 11.30
CA ILE A 574 39.33 -21.31 11.33
C ILE A 574 38.80 -21.11 12.76
N SER A 575 39.47 -21.69 13.76
CA SER A 575 39.05 -21.66 15.16
C SER A 575 39.22 -20.27 15.78
N LEU A 576 40.29 -19.54 15.46
CA LEU A 576 40.51 -18.15 15.86
C LEU A 576 39.63 -17.16 15.07
N GLY A 577 39.32 -17.49 13.80
CA GLY A 577 38.48 -16.67 12.93
C GLY A 577 36.99 -16.70 13.29
N ALA A 578 36.48 -17.80 13.87
CA ALA A 578 35.06 -17.94 14.18
C ALA A 578 34.55 -16.91 15.21
N PRO A 579 35.19 -16.67 16.37
CA PRO A 579 34.81 -15.59 17.29
C PRO A 579 34.91 -14.20 16.66
N LEU A 580 35.91 -13.96 15.81
CA LEU A 580 36.08 -12.67 15.14
C LEU A 580 34.96 -12.42 14.11
N ALA A 581 34.59 -13.45 13.34
CA ALA A 581 33.52 -13.38 12.36
C ALA A 581 32.15 -13.15 13.03
N THR A 582 31.88 -13.81 14.15
CA THR A 582 30.62 -13.61 14.89
C THR A 582 30.54 -12.22 15.53
N VAL A 583 31.65 -11.67 16.04
CA VAL A 583 31.72 -10.26 16.47
C VAL A 583 31.50 -9.32 15.29
N LEU A 584 32.09 -9.57 14.12
CA LEU A 584 31.89 -8.73 12.93
C LEU A 584 30.44 -8.75 12.42
N VAL A 585 29.77 -9.90 12.44
CA VAL A 585 28.36 -10.01 12.01
C VAL A 585 27.41 -9.33 13.00
N THR A 586 27.69 -9.42 14.30
CA THR A 586 26.83 -8.87 15.35
C THR A 586 27.11 -7.38 15.66
N ALA A 587 28.36 -6.94 15.53
CA ALA A 587 28.80 -5.57 15.80
C ALA A 587 29.10 -4.76 14.52
N GLY A 588 29.12 -5.36 13.33
CA GLY A 588 29.35 -4.67 12.05
C GLY A 588 28.42 -3.49 11.77
N PRO A 589 27.10 -3.57 12.08
CA PRO A 589 26.21 -2.41 11.96
C PRO A 589 26.55 -1.26 12.92
N VAL A 590 27.34 -1.52 13.97
CA VAL A 590 27.62 -0.60 15.07
C VAL A 590 28.98 0.05 14.85
N PHE A 591 29.97 -0.74 14.43
CA PHE A 591 31.26 -0.23 13.99
C PHE A 591 31.15 0.61 12.72
N SER A 592 30.31 0.23 11.74
CA SER A 592 30.05 1.09 10.57
C SER A 592 29.46 2.45 10.95
N LEU A 593 28.65 2.52 12.01
CA LEU A 593 28.10 3.77 12.55
C LEU A 593 29.10 4.57 13.37
N GLN A 594 29.92 3.93 14.19
CA GLN A 594 31.01 4.61 14.91
C GLN A 594 32.08 5.12 13.95
N CYS A 595 32.43 4.37 12.90
CA CYS A 595 33.33 4.83 11.85
C CYS A 595 32.71 5.96 11.01
N ALA A 596 31.40 5.94 10.76
CA ALA A 596 30.74 7.07 10.11
C ALA A 596 30.75 8.35 10.98
N MET A 597 30.63 8.20 12.30
CA MET A 597 30.77 9.32 13.26
C MET A 597 32.21 9.83 13.37
N ILE A 598 33.19 8.91 13.44
CA ILE A 598 34.61 9.28 13.49
C ILE A 598 35.06 9.90 12.17
N ASN A 599 34.56 9.42 11.02
CA ASN A 599 34.84 10.04 9.72
C ASN A 599 34.20 11.42 9.60
N SER A 600 33.02 11.65 10.18
CA SER A 600 32.45 13.02 10.23
C SER A 600 33.26 13.96 11.13
N ASP A 601 33.87 13.46 12.20
CA ASP A 601 34.81 14.23 13.03
C ASP A 601 36.15 14.46 12.31
N LEU A 602 36.61 13.50 11.49
CA LEU A 602 37.84 13.62 10.70
C LEU A 602 37.68 14.60 9.53
N ASP A 603 36.54 14.59 8.84
CA ASP A 603 36.20 15.57 7.81
C ASP A 603 36.06 16.99 8.39
N LEU A 604 35.66 17.10 9.67
CA LEU A 604 35.65 18.36 10.40
C LEU A 604 37.07 18.86 10.70
N TYR A 605 37.99 17.95 11.04
CA TYR A 605 39.41 18.29 11.30
C TYR A 605 40.17 18.64 10.02
N THR A 606 39.89 18.00 8.88
CA THR A 606 40.50 18.35 7.59
C THR A 606 39.95 19.68 7.05
N HIS A 607 38.67 19.99 7.26
CA HIS A 607 38.14 21.31 6.92
C HIS A 607 38.60 22.44 7.86
N LEU A 608 38.85 22.14 9.15
CA LEU A 608 39.46 23.11 10.07
C LEU A 608 40.96 23.31 9.80
N SER A 609 41.73 22.27 9.46
CA SER A 609 43.15 22.44 9.17
C SER A 609 43.40 23.25 7.89
N VAL A 610 42.58 23.03 6.84
CA VAL A 610 42.64 23.83 5.60
C VAL A 610 42.23 25.30 5.82
N SER A 611 41.36 25.57 6.81
CA SER A 611 40.96 26.94 7.16
C SER A 611 41.97 27.66 8.06
N ILE A 612 42.80 26.94 8.82
CA ILE A 612 43.81 27.54 9.71
C ILE A 612 45.09 27.89 8.93
N ASP A 613 45.45 27.12 7.90
CA ASP A 613 46.61 27.44 7.04
C ASP A 613 46.35 28.62 6.08
N THR A 614 45.08 28.97 5.84
CA THR A 614 44.70 30.15 5.02
C THR A 614 44.58 31.45 5.83
N LEU A 615 44.63 31.39 7.16
CA LEU A 615 44.53 32.54 8.06
C LEU A 615 45.87 32.99 8.66
N ASN A 616 46.98 32.34 8.29
CA ASN A 616 48.34 32.64 8.78
C ASN A 616 49.32 33.11 7.70
N ILE A 617 48.81 33.55 6.55
CA ILE A 617 49.58 34.27 5.53
C ILE A 617 48.79 35.53 5.15
N GLU A 618 48.92 36.57 5.96
CA GLU A 618 48.97 37.99 5.55
C GLU A 618 49.37 38.89 6.72
#